data_AF-A0A0L8V7A0-F1
#
_entry.id   AF-A0A0L8V7A0-F1
#
_cell.length_a   1.000
_cell.length_b   1.000
_cell.length_c   1.000
_cell.angle_alpha   90.00
_cell.angle_beta   90.00
_cell.angle_gamma   90.00
#
_symmetry.space_group_name_H-M   'P 1'
#
loop_
_entity.id
_entity.type
_entity.pdbx_description
1 polymer ?
#
loop_
_entity_poly.entity_id
_entity_poly.type
_entity_poly.pdbx_seq_one_letter_code
_entity_poly.pdbx_strand_id
1 'polypeptide(L)'
;MLIGIAINLNADFASHTLPLLGLMLLVFVVVQVIDNILFQPLIYSSSVKAHPLEIFIVILAAGSAAGILGMILAIPAYTIVRVIAKEFLDNLKIVRKLTENLE
;
A
#
# COMPACT_ATOMS: atom_id res chain seq x y z
N MET A 1 1.34 23.76 -1.95
CA MET A 1 2.44 24.58 -2.50
C MET A 1 1.98 25.39 -3.71
N LEU A 2 1.64 24.77 -4.85
CA LEU A 2 1.23 25.49 -6.08
C LEU A 2 0.08 26.50 -5.87
N ILE A 3 -0.98 26.10 -5.16
CA ILE A 3 -2.10 27.00 -4.82
C ILE A 3 -1.63 28.19 -3.95
N GLY A 4 -0.70 27.96 -3.02
CA GLY A 4 -0.16 29.01 -2.16
C GLY A 4 0.64 30.06 -2.95
N ILE A 5 1.36 29.63 -3.98
CA ILE A 5 2.05 30.51 -4.93
C ILE A 5 1.03 31.29 -5.77
N ALA A 6 0.03 30.60 -6.32
CA ALA A 6 -0.98 31.20 -7.20
C ALA A 6 -1.81 32.30 -6.50
N ILE A 7 -2.10 32.15 -5.21
CA ILE A 7 -2.86 33.15 -4.45
C ILE A 7 -2.01 34.39 -4.09
N ASN A 8 -0.69 34.23 -3.98
CA ASN A 8 0.23 35.28 -3.53
C ASN A 8 1.13 35.84 -4.65
N LEU A 9 0.67 35.75 -5.90
CA LEU A 9 1.41 36.23 -7.10
C LEU A 9 1.74 37.72 -7.06
N ASN A 10 0.90 38.53 -6.42
CA ASN A 10 1.06 39.99 -6.34
C ASN A 10 1.81 40.43 -5.07
N ALA A 11 2.11 39.52 -4.14
CA ALA A 11 2.82 39.83 -2.91
C ALA A 11 4.34 39.79 -3.13
N ASP A 12 5.09 40.55 -2.32
CA ASP A 12 6.55 40.56 -2.41
C ASP A 12 7.13 39.17 -2.12
N PHE A 13 7.94 38.69 -3.06
CA PHE A 13 8.40 37.30 -3.06
C PHE A 13 9.29 36.98 -1.86
N ALA A 14 10.25 37.86 -1.55
CA ALA A 14 11.26 37.61 -0.54
C ALA A 14 10.71 37.75 0.88
N SER A 15 9.87 38.75 1.11
CA SER A 15 9.35 39.06 2.45
C SER A 15 8.09 38.30 2.83
N HIS A 16 7.24 37.91 1.86
CA HIS A 16 5.94 37.30 2.17
C HIS A 16 5.78 35.90 1.58
N THR A 17 6.00 35.73 0.28
CA THR A 17 5.73 34.45 -0.39
C THR A 17 6.72 33.36 0.03
N LEU A 18 8.02 33.68 0.15
CA LEU A 18 9.05 32.71 0.49
C LEU A 18 8.92 32.18 1.94
N PRO A 19 8.72 33.02 2.98
CA PRO A 19 8.48 32.52 4.34
C PRO A 19 7.20 31.69 4.46
N LEU A 20 6.12 32.10 3.77
CA LEU A 20 4.86 31.35 3.75
C LEU A 20 5.04 29.95 3.17
N LEU A 21 5.74 29.83 2.04
CA LEU A 21 6.04 28.53 1.43
C LEU A 21 6.92 27.66 2.34
N GLY A 22 7.88 28.27 3.03
CA GLY A 22 8.70 27.57 4.03
C GLY A 22 7.86 26.95 5.15
N LEU A 23 6.91 27.70 5.70
CA LEU A 23 6.01 27.20 6.73
C LEU A 23 5.08 26.10 6.19
N MET A 24 4.52 26.29 5.00
CA MET A 24 3.68 25.28 4.34
C MET A 24 4.45 23.98 4.09
N LEU A 25 5.70 24.07 3.64
CA LEU A 25 6.56 22.92 3.41
C LEU A 25 6.84 22.20 4.73
N LEU A 26 7.16 22.93 5.80
CA LEU A 26 7.42 22.35 7.11
C LEU A 26 6.21 21.56 7.62
N VAL A 27 5.01 22.16 7.57
CA VAL A 27 3.77 21.47 7.95
C VAL A 27 3.54 20.23 7.10
N PHE A 28 3.73 20.34 5.78
CA PHE A 28 3.57 19.22 4.86
C PHE A 28 4.53 18.06 5.21
N VAL A 29 5.81 18.35 5.46
CA VAL A 29 6.80 17.34 5.83
C VAL A 29 6.41 16.66 7.15
N VAL A 30 5.98 17.41 8.15
CA VAL A 30 5.56 16.85 9.45
C VAL A 30 4.38 15.89 9.27
N VAL A 31 3.34 16.32 8.55
CA VAL A 31 2.17 15.47 8.28
C VAL A 31 2.58 14.23 7.49
N GLN A 32 3.40 14.39 6.44
CA GLN A 32 3.85 13.28 5.61
C GLN A 32 4.65 12.25 6.41
N VAL A 33 5.50 12.69 7.34
CA VAL A 33 6.27 11.81 8.23
C VAL A 33 5.33 11.05 9.16
N ILE A 34 4.36 11.73 9.78
CA ILE A 34 3.36 11.10 10.65
C ILE A 34 2.53 10.09 9.87
N ASP A 35 2.03 10.46 8.68
CA ASP A 35 1.22 9.59 7.84
C ASP A 35 2.00 8.33 7.43
N ASN A 36 3.25 8.48 6.98
CA ASN A 36 4.06 7.37 6.52
C ASN A 36 4.54 6.45 7.66
N ILE A 37 4.85 6.99 8.84
CA ILE A 37 5.44 6.22 9.95
C ILE A 37 4.39 5.67 10.91
N LEU A 38 3.31 6.40 11.17
CA LEU A 38 2.30 6.01 12.14
C LEU A 38 1.04 5.50 11.45
N PHE A 39 0.41 6.33 10.61
CA PHE A 39 -0.90 5.97 10.10
C PHE A 39 -0.85 4.86 9.06
N GLN A 40 0.13 4.84 8.16
CA GLN A 40 0.27 3.75 7.21
C GLN A 40 0.44 2.39 7.90
N PRO A 41 1.38 2.19 8.84
CA PRO A 41 1.47 0.91 9.55
C PRO A 41 0.23 0.60 10.38
N LEU A 42 -0.36 1.57 11.08
CA LEU A 42 -1.57 1.32 11.86
C LEU A 42 -2.76 0.89 10.99
N ILE A 43 -2.91 1.49 9.80
CA ILE A 43 -3.99 1.17 8.85
C ILE A 43 -3.70 -0.16 8.13
N TYR A 44 -2.45 -0.42 7.73
CA TYR A 44 -2.07 -1.60 6.93
C TYR A 44 -1.60 -2.81 7.75
N SER A 45 -1.48 -2.68 9.09
CA SER A 45 -0.97 -3.71 10.02
C SER A 45 -1.66 -5.08 9.90
N SER A 46 -2.90 -5.13 9.41
CA SER A 46 -3.72 -6.34 9.53
C SER A 46 -3.77 -7.27 8.31
N SER A 47 -3.29 -6.91 7.11
CA SER A 47 -3.86 -7.54 5.92
C SER A 47 -3.01 -8.49 5.08
N VAL A 48 -1.68 -8.61 5.23
CA VAL A 48 -0.96 -9.61 4.39
C VAL A 48 0.17 -10.31 5.12
N LYS A 49 -0.18 -11.33 5.91
CA LYS A 49 0.74 -12.41 6.31
C LYS A 49 1.04 -13.32 5.11
N ALA A 50 1.59 -12.77 4.03
CA ALA A 50 2.19 -13.56 2.96
C ALA A 50 3.70 -13.48 3.14
N HIS A 51 4.37 -14.63 3.12
CA HIS A 51 5.81 -14.66 3.29
C HIS A 51 6.46 -13.90 2.11
N PRO A 52 7.46 -13.02 2.33
CA PRO A 52 8.07 -12.23 1.24
C PRO A 52 8.55 -13.09 0.06
N LEU A 53 9.01 -14.31 0.34
CA LEU A 53 9.41 -15.30 -0.67
C LEU A 53 8.25 -15.71 -1.60
N GLU A 54 7.04 -15.84 -1.10
CA GLU A 54 5.87 -16.26 -1.89
C GLU A 54 5.50 -15.20 -2.91
N ILE A 55 5.43 -13.93 -2.48
CA ILE A 55 5.18 -12.78 -3.36
C ILE A 55 6.27 -12.69 -4.43
N PHE A 56 7.53 -12.90 -4.05
CA PHE A 56 8.65 -12.88 -4.99
C PHE A 56 8.52 -13.93 -6.11
N ILE A 57 8.15 -15.17 -5.75
CA ILE A 57 7.94 -16.25 -6.72
C ILE A 57 6.77 -15.93 -7.65
N VAL A 58 5.65 -15.42 -7.11
CA VAL A 58 4.48 -15.04 -7.92
C VAL A 58 4.81 -13.90 -8.89
N ILE A 59 5.54 -12.87 -8.45
CA ILE A 59 5.96 -11.76 -9.31
C ILE A 59 6.90 -12.25 -10.42
N LEU A 60 7.87 -13.12 -10.11
CA LEU A 60 8.77 -13.68 -11.14
C LEU A 60 8.01 -14.52 -12.17
N ALA A 61 7.07 -15.35 -11.72
CA ALA A 61 6.24 -16.17 -12.61
C ALA A 61 5.30 -15.32 -13.48
N ALA A 62 4.67 -14.28 -12.90
CA ALA A 62 3.82 -13.37 -13.65
C ALA A 62 4.63 -12.47 -14.59
N GLY A 63 5.83 -12.06 -14.18
CA GLY A 63 6.78 -11.31 -14.98
C GLY A 63 7.29 -12.10 -16.18
N SER A 64 7.57 -13.40 -16.03
CA SER A 64 7.94 -14.25 -17.16
C SER A 64 6.77 -14.55 -18.10
N ALA A 65 5.54 -14.64 -17.59
CA ALA A 65 4.35 -14.92 -18.38
C ALA A 65 3.81 -13.70 -19.15
N ALA A 66 3.78 -12.52 -18.53
CA ALA A 66 3.12 -11.32 -19.08
C ALA A 66 3.93 -10.02 -18.93
N GLY A 67 5.22 -10.11 -18.59
CA GLY A 67 6.11 -8.96 -18.47
C GLY A 67 5.73 -8.01 -17.33
N ILE A 68 5.95 -6.71 -17.55
CA ILE A 68 5.72 -5.67 -16.54
C ILE A 68 4.25 -5.62 -16.09
N LEU A 69 3.30 -5.80 -17.01
CA LEU A 69 1.88 -5.86 -16.68
C LEU A 69 1.57 -7.06 -15.76
N GLY A 70 2.18 -8.21 -16.02
CA GLY A 70 2.08 -9.38 -15.16
C GLY A 70 2.60 -9.13 -13.74
N MET A 71 3.72 -8.43 -13.61
CA MET A 71 4.29 -8.09 -12.30
C MET A 71 3.37 -7.16 -11.47
N ILE A 72 2.73 -6.18 -12.12
CA ILE A 72 1.79 -5.25 -11.45
C ILE A 72 0.54 -6.00 -10.98
N LEU A 73 0.02 -6.92 -11.81
CA LEU A 73 -1.21 -7.67 -11.51
C LEU A 73 -0.97 -8.90 -10.62
N ALA A 74 0.28 -9.30 -10.39
CA ALA A 74 0.65 -10.48 -9.62
C ALA A 74 0.03 -10.50 -8.21
N ILE A 75 0.16 -9.40 -7.47
CA ILE A 75 -0.30 -9.28 -6.08
C ILE A 75 -1.84 -9.35 -5.96
N PRO A 76 -2.62 -8.53 -6.71
CA PRO A 76 -4.08 -8.63 -6.63
C PRO A 76 -4.60 -9.98 -7.12
N ALA A 77 -4.03 -10.57 -8.18
CA ALA A 77 -4.43 -11.88 -8.68
C ALA A 77 -4.19 -12.99 -7.66
N TYR A 78 -3.00 -13.04 -7.06
CA TYR A 78 -2.68 -13.99 -5.99
C TYR A 78 -3.63 -13.84 -4.79
N THR A 79 -3.94 -12.60 -4.40
CA THR A 79 -4.85 -12.33 -3.29
C THR A 79 -6.26 -12.86 -3.57
N ILE A 80 -6.78 -12.65 -4.78
CA ILE A 80 -8.10 -13.17 -5.20
C ILE A 80 -8.12 -14.69 -5.17
N VAL A 81 -7.12 -15.35 -5.77
CA VAL A 81 -7.01 -16.82 -5.79
C VAL A 81 -6.92 -17.37 -4.37
N ARG A 82 -6.11 -16.77 -3.50
CA ARG A 82 -5.96 -17.19 -2.10
C ARG A 82 -7.27 -17.06 -1.32
N VAL A 83 -8.00 -15.96 -1.48
CA VAL A 83 -9.29 -15.74 -0.80
C VAL A 83 -10.32 -16.76 -1.28
N ILE A 84 -10.44 -16.98 -2.60
CA ILE A 84 -11.35 -17.98 -3.16
C ILE A 84 -10.99 -19.39 -2.66
N ALA A 85 -9.70 -19.75 -2.69
CA ALA A 85 -9.23 -21.04 -2.22
C ALA A 85 -9.54 -21.23 -0.73
N LYS A 86 -9.28 -20.21 0.11
CA LYS A 86 -9.59 -20.26 1.53
C LYS A 86 -11.10 -20.45 1.78
N GLU A 87 -11.92 -19.63 1.14
CA GLU A 87 -13.38 -19.68 1.33
C GLU A 87 -13.98 -21.01 0.84
N PHE A 88 -13.46 -21.54 -0.28
CA PHE A 88 -13.92 -22.81 -0.82
C PHE A 88 -13.47 -24.00 0.02
N LEU A 89 -12.22 -24.00 0.50
CA LEU A 89 -11.68 -25.07 1.34
C LEU A 89 -12.31 -25.09 2.74
N ASP A 90 -12.57 -23.92 3.35
CA ASP A 90 -13.23 -23.82 4.66
C ASP A 90 -14.67 -24.38 4.61
N ASN A 91 -15.36 -24.25 3.47
CA ASN A 91 -16.70 -24.80 3.26
C ASN A 91 -16.73 -26.32 3.03
N LEU A 92 -15.59 -26.96 2.74
CA LEU A 92 -15.52 -28.40 2.54
C LEU A 92 -15.43 -29.13 3.90
N LYS A 93 -16.47 -29.89 4.24
CA LYS A 93 -16.54 -30.72 5.46
C LYS A 93 -15.33 -31.65 5.66
N ILE A 94 -14.67 -32.07 4.57
CA ILE A 94 -13.49 -32.94 4.60
C ILE A 94 -12.26 -32.20 5.14
N VAL A 95 -12.04 -30.96 4.69
CA VAL A 95 -10.92 -30.12 5.14
C VAL A 95 -11.13 -29.77 6.61
N ARG A 96 -12.34 -29.34 6.97
CA ARG A 96 -12.70 -29.03 8.36
C ARG A 96 -12.42 -30.20 9.31
N LYS A 97 -12.71 -31.44 8.90
CA LYS A 97 -12.48 -32.65 9.71
C LYS A 97 -11.01 -33.09 9.80
N LEU A 98 -10.18 -32.71 8.82
CA LEU A 98 -8.73 -32.95 8.83
C LEU A 98 -7.98 -31.87 9.63
N THR A 99 -8.48 -30.63 9.61
CA THR A 99 -7.92 -29.50 10.37
C THR A 99 -8.41 -29.47 11.82
N GLU A 100 -9.54 -30.12 12.15
CA GLU A 100 -10.09 -30.21 13.53
C GLU A 100 -9.13 -30.83 14.56
N ASN A 101 -8.13 -31.60 14.11
CA ASN A 101 -7.12 -32.22 14.99
C ASN A 101 -5.80 -31.42 15.07
N LEU A 102 -5.73 -30.25 14.42
CA LEU A 102 -4.55 -29.39 14.36
C LEU A 102 -4.69 -28.11 15.21
N GLU A 103 -5.81 -27.94 15.91
CA GLU A 103 -6.00 -26.92 16.96
C GLU A 103 -5.88 -27.52 18.37
#